data_AF-A0A3S0VGL6-F1
#
_entry.id   AF-A0A3S0VGL6-F1
#
_cell.length_a   1.000
_cell.length_b   1.000
_cell.length_c   1.000
_cell.angle_alpha   90.00
_cell.angle_beta   90.00
_cell.angle_gamma   90.00
#
_symmetry.space_group_name_H-M   'P 1'
#
loop_
_entity.id
_entity.type
_entity.pdbx_description
1 polymer ?
#
loop_
_entity_poly.entity_id
_entity_poly.type
_entity_poly.pdbx_seq_one_letter_code
_entity_poly.pdbx_strand_id
1 'polypeptide(L)'
;MNDEPVNMDDYKFFAGQGRYDTEYDLFQYNFMGHSGRFYIVKDAAGNYKAEKLDRNNLQIRFDHDNTGEVSSFTIVDDKGIKYIFSPMEKSQKSITSMKTGLTTGIGNIDDSSEIGDYWTSFHLTKITDQNDIPLALFKYDLSSLVKFEEPTTRTFRYAKDVYYYNTSHNTSGVQQNPDGSMPGSIESQTVYNTTNTKLLTSIEIVDKGVIYLNYEKGREDSNYIQPSELYKLKSVQSNYLGQNSGNYTEKYIFEYDYTDTSYKLNNSTNTLRKLILNKVIRLSSNNQNQEYSIAYNKNLGALSKDGWGYYADDITNDVIKSITYPTKGKVVFNFGSNTYSHYYNGAVMESVQGYWKKQESEFPIHFGAFSDVKQPYFTVNSPQYVKLHSRLGSLIYYIWRFGIFKKIDNNNFVQVLDKGNGNQACNRPEPPYCFKSGLDEGG
;
A
#
# COMPACT_ATOMS: atom_id res chain seq x y z
N MET A 1 -14.37 -11.51 -13.61
CA MET A 1 -14.97 -11.31 -12.26
C MET A 1 -16.33 -12.01 -12.23
N ASN A 2 -16.61 -12.82 -11.21
CA ASN A 2 -17.88 -13.54 -11.08
C ASN A 2 -18.92 -12.64 -10.39
N ASP A 3 -20.04 -12.38 -11.07
CA ASP A 3 -21.22 -11.66 -10.56
C ASP A 3 -22.05 -12.56 -9.61
N GLU A 4 -21.43 -13.09 -8.56
CA GLU A 4 -22.18 -13.77 -7.51
C GLU A 4 -22.70 -12.73 -6.50
N PRO A 5 -23.93 -12.90 -5.97
CA PRO A 5 -24.47 -11.99 -4.96
C PRO A 5 -23.64 -12.10 -3.67
N VAL A 6 -22.80 -11.10 -3.42
CA VAL A 6 -21.98 -10.99 -2.21
C VAL A 6 -22.84 -10.44 -1.07
N ASN A 7 -22.84 -11.12 0.08
CA ASN A 7 -23.38 -10.55 1.31
C ASN A 7 -22.55 -9.32 1.70
N MET A 8 -23.16 -8.14 1.60
CA MET A 8 -22.46 -6.87 1.76
C MET A 8 -21.99 -6.64 3.21
N ASP A 9 -22.63 -7.25 4.20
CA ASP A 9 -22.20 -7.14 5.60
C ASP A 9 -20.95 -7.98 5.87
N ASP A 10 -20.90 -9.20 5.31
CA ASP A 10 -19.69 -10.03 5.35
C ASP A 10 -18.54 -9.37 4.58
N TYR A 11 -18.83 -8.82 3.40
CA TYR A 11 -17.82 -8.10 2.61
C TYR A 11 -17.25 -6.91 3.38
N LYS A 12 -18.10 -6.06 3.99
CA LYS A 12 -17.65 -4.93 4.81
C LYS A 12 -16.86 -5.38 6.03
N PHE A 13 -17.29 -6.45 6.69
CA PHE A 13 -16.58 -7.00 7.84
C PHE A 13 -15.18 -7.47 7.44
N PHE A 14 -15.07 -8.28 6.39
CA PHE A 14 -13.78 -8.79 5.91
C PHE A 14 -12.90 -7.70 5.29
N ALA A 15 -13.47 -6.71 4.59
CA ALA A 15 -12.75 -5.53 4.16
C ALA A 15 -12.20 -4.71 5.35
N GLY A 16 -13.00 -4.50 6.40
CA GLY A 16 -12.57 -3.81 7.62
C GLY A 16 -11.49 -4.57 8.41
N GLN A 17 -11.42 -5.90 8.25
CA GLN A 17 -10.34 -6.74 8.76
C GLN A 17 -9.10 -6.76 7.83
N GLY A 18 -9.14 -6.06 6.68
CA GLY A 18 -8.07 -6.04 5.70
C GLY A 18 -7.93 -7.33 4.88
N ARG A 19 -8.95 -8.21 4.89
CA ARG A 19 -8.96 -9.48 4.14
C ARG A 19 -9.28 -9.27 2.66
N TYR A 20 -10.08 -8.25 2.34
CA TYR A 20 -10.36 -7.86 0.98
C TYR A 20 -9.73 -6.51 0.68
N ASP A 21 -9.08 -6.42 -0.47
CA ASP A 21 -8.68 -5.14 -1.03
C ASP A 21 -9.93 -4.44 -1.58
N THR A 22 -10.21 -3.25 -1.05
CA THR A 22 -11.33 -2.41 -1.48
C THR A 22 -10.86 -1.20 -2.28
N GLU A 23 -9.56 -1.05 -2.48
CA GLU A 23 -8.99 0.09 -3.19
C GLU A 23 -9.02 -0.15 -4.70
N TYR A 24 -9.09 0.94 -5.46
CA TYR A 24 -8.96 0.86 -6.90
C TYR A 24 -7.49 0.66 -7.27
N ASP A 25 -7.25 -0.10 -8.34
CA ASP A 25 -5.94 -0.15 -8.97
C ASP A 25 -5.50 1.25 -9.42
N LEU A 26 -4.41 1.70 -8.82
CA LEU A 26 -3.80 2.99 -9.12
C LEU A 26 -2.75 2.85 -10.21
N PHE A 27 -3.01 3.45 -11.36
CA PHE A 27 -2.04 3.54 -12.46
C PHE A 27 -1.27 4.84 -12.38
N GLN A 28 0.02 4.78 -12.66
CA GLN A 28 0.92 5.93 -12.72
C GLN A 28 1.68 5.90 -14.05
N TYR A 29 1.86 7.05 -14.68
CA TYR A 29 2.63 7.16 -15.92
C TYR A 29 3.66 8.28 -15.83
N ASN A 30 4.77 8.08 -16.53
CA ASN A 30 5.79 9.09 -16.77
C ASN A 30 6.43 8.86 -18.14
N PHE A 31 6.23 9.79 -19.07
CA PHE A 31 6.76 9.69 -20.43
C PHE A 31 6.92 11.09 -21.03
N MET A 32 8.01 11.34 -21.77
CA MET A 32 8.20 12.54 -22.59
C MET A 32 7.86 13.89 -21.91
N GLY A 33 8.12 14.02 -20.61
CA GLY A 33 7.82 15.24 -19.83
C GLY A 33 6.39 15.32 -19.28
N HIS A 34 5.58 14.31 -19.51
CA HIS A 34 4.26 14.13 -18.90
C HIS A 34 4.35 13.14 -17.73
N SER A 35 3.63 13.44 -16.66
CA SER A 35 3.40 12.51 -15.55
C SER A 35 1.99 12.66 -15.02
N GLY A 36 1.51 11.62 -14.36
CA GLY A 36 0.21 11.64 -13.71
C GLY A 36 -0.26 10.27 -13.27
N ARG A 37 -1.46 10.26 -12.70
CA ARG A 37 -2.09 9.12 -12.06
C ARG A 37 -3.57 9.07 -12.39
N PHE A 38 -4.09 7.86 -12.48
CA PHE A 38 -5.50 7.61 -12.72
C PHE A 38 -5.89 6.24 -12.18
N TYR A 39 -7.19 6.00 -12.08
CA TYR A 39 -7.76 4.70 -11.76
C TYR A 39 -8.89 4.42 -12.75
N ILE A 40 -9.30 3.16 -12.88
CA ILE A 40 -10.37 2.76 -13.79
C ILE A 40 -11.65 2.56 -12.99
N VAL A 41 -12.73 3.23 -13.40
CA VAL A 41 -14.04 3.14 -12.76
C VAL A 41 -15.11 2.71 -13.75
N LYS A 42 -16.18 2.11 -13.22
CA LYS A 42 -17.39 1.83 -13.98
C LYS A 42 -18.32 3.04 -13.89
N ASP A 43 -18.77 3.55 -15.03
CA ASP A 43 -19.76 4.63 -15.07
C ASP A 43 -21.18 4.12 -14.74
N ALA A 44 -22.15 5.04 -14.65
CA ALA A 44 -23.54 4.70 -14.35
C ALA A 44 -24.22 3.82 -15.41
N ALA A 45 -23.68 3.79 -16.64
CA ALA A 45 -24.14 2.94 -17.73
C ALA A 45 -23.43 1.57 -17.75
N GLY A 46 -22.49 1.34 -16.84
CA GLY A 46 -21.74 0.10 -16.74
C GLY A 46 -20.45 0.06 -17.57
N ASN A 47 -20.04 1.15 -18.22
CA ASN A 47 -18.83 1.19 -19.04
C ASN A 47 -17.61 1.55 -18.20
N TYR A 48 -16.47 0.96 -18.50
CA TYR A 48 -15.21 1.33 -17.86
C TYR A 48 -14.65 2.62 -18.45
N LYS A 49 -14.20 3.54 -17.58
CA LYS A 49 -13.55 4.80 -17.94
C LYS A 49 -12.34 5.06 -17.04
N ALA A 50 -11.32 5.72 -17.60
CA ALA A 50 -10.17 6.18 -16.82
C ALA A 50 -10.51 7.52 -16.14
N GLU A 51 -10.35 7.58 -14.83
CA GLU A 51 -10.55 8.79 -14.02
C GLU A 51 -9.21 9.33 -13.52
N LYS A 52 -8.84 10.50 -14.03
CA LYS A 52 -7.56 11.15 -13.72
C LYS A 52 -7.59 11.80 -12.35
N LEU A 53 -6.52 11.60 -11.58
CA LEU A 53 -6.30 12.29 -10.32
C LEU A 53 -5.56 13.63 -10.50
N ASP A 54 -4.81 13.76 -11.58
CA ASP A 54 -4.01 14.95 -11.85
C ASP A 54 -4.67 15.87 -12.91
N ARG A 55 -4.49 17.18 -12.73
CA ARG A 55 -5.04 18.21 -13.63
C ARG A 55 -4.14 18.40 -14.84
N ASN A 56 -4.49 17.74 -15.94
CA ASN A 56 -3.83 17.89 -17.24
C ASN A 56 -4.83 17.70 -18.39
N ASN A 57 -4.42 18.05 -19.61
CA ASN A 57 -5.25 17.92 -20.82
C ASN A 57 -5.09 16.57 -21.52
N LEU A 58 -4.38 15.61 -20.92
CA LEU A 58 -4.15 14.30 -21.53
C LEU A 58 -5.45 13.49 -21.56
N GLN A 59 -5.73 12.83 -22.67
CA GLN A 59 -6.80 11.84 -22.75
C GLN A 59 -6.22 10.45 -22.53
N ILE A 60 -6.82 9.66 -21.65
CA ILE A 60 -6.39 8.28 -21.38
C ILE A 60 -7.47 7.34 -21.91
N ARG A 61 -7.05 6.42 -22.78
CA ARG A 61 -7.87 5.32 -23.30
C ARG A 61 -7.17 4.01 -22.97
N PHE A 62 -7.92 2.94 -22.85
CA PHE A 62 -7.39 1.61 -22.60
C PHE A 62 -8.27 0.58 -23.29
N ASP A 63 -7.66 -0.54 -23.65
CA ASP A 63 -8.35 -1.73 -24.10
C ASP A 63 -8.28 -2.79 -23.00
N HIS A 64 -9.26 -3.70 -22.97
CA HIS A 64 -9.24 -4.87 -22.11
C HIS A 64 -9.50 -6.12 -22.93
N ASP A 65 -9.01 -7.26 -22.46
CA ASP A 65 -9.27 -8.55 -23.08
C ASP A 65 -10.63 -9.14 -22.64
N ASN A 66 -10.94 -10.34 -23.14
CA ASN A 66 -12.20 -11.02 -22.84
C ASN A 66 -12.34 -11.42 -21.35
N THR A 67 -11.26 -11.36 -20.56
CA THR A 67 -11.29 -11.63 -19.11
C THR A 67 -11.54 -10.36 -18.29
N GLY A 68 -11.46 -9.19 -18.94
CA GLY A 68 -11.57 -7.88 -18.32
C GLY A 68 -10.23 -7.30 -17.87
N GLU A 69 -9.11 -7.98 -18.14
CA GLU A 69 -7.77 -7.47 -17.85
C GLU A 69 -7.35 -6.40 -18.85
N VAL A 70 -6.69 -5.34 -18.37
CA VAL A 70 -6.24 -4.25 -19.24
C VAL A 70 -5.11 -4.75 -20.16
N SER A 71 -5.33 -4.64 -21.47
CA SER A 71 -4.42 -5.15 -22.50
C SER A 71 -3.57 -4.05 -23.16
N SER A 72 -3.94 -2.77 -23.02
CA SER A 72 -3.18 -1.65 -23.59
C SER A 72 -3.59 -0.33 -22.93
N PHE A 73 -2.73 0.68 -23.03
CA PHE A 73 -3.11 2.07 -22.81
C PHE A 73 -2.75 2.92 -24.02
N THR A 74 -3.60 3.87 -24.37
CA THR A 74 -3.30 4.94 -25.32
C THR A 74 -3.52 6.28 -24.63
N ILE A 75 -2.45 7.06 -24.49
CA ILE A 75 -2.52 8.42 -23.95
C ILE A 75 -2.39 9.41 -25.12
N VAL A 76 -3.27 10.40 -25.19
CA VAL A 76 -3.27 11.42 -26.26
C VAL A 76 -3.01 12.79 -25.65
N ASP A 77 -2.07 13.53 -26.22
CA ASP A 77 -1.75 14.90 -25.78
C ASP A 77 -2.67 15.97 -26.39
N ASP A 78 -2.40 17.23 -26.07
CA ASP A 78 -3.13 18.41 -26.55
C ASP A 78 -2.93 18.68 -28.05
N LYS A 79 -1.92 18.07 -28.68
CA LYS A 79 -1.63 18.16 -30.11
C LYS A 79 -2.21 16.98 -30.90
N GLY A 80 -2.82 16.01 -30.22
CA GLY A 80 -3.34 14.79 -30.83
C GLY A 80 -2.30 13.71 -31.07
N ILE A 81 -1.07 13.86 -30.54
CA ILE A 81 -0.04 12.82 -30.56
C ILE A 81 -0.47 11.70 -29.64
N LYS A 82 -0.38 10.46 -30.13
CA LYS A 82 -0.80 9.26 -29.39
C LYS A 82 0.43 8.48 -28.92
N TYR A 83 0.42 8.14 -27.64
CA TYR A 83 1.44 7.35 -26.95
C TYR A 83 0.82 6.02 -26.57
N ILE A 84 1.28 4.95 -27.21
CA ILE A 84 0.69 3.61 -27.08
C ILE A 84 1.59 2.78 -26.17
N PHE A 85 1.00 2.26 -25.11
CA PHE A 85 1.64 1.43 -24.11
C PHE A 85 1.10 0.01 -24.17
N SER A 86 1.99 -0.96 -24.07
CA SER A 86 1.64 -2.38 -24.12
C SER A 86 2.16 -3.09 -22.87
N PRO A 87 1.45 -4.12 -22.37
CA PRO A 87 1.86 -4.88 -21.22
C PRO A 87 3.16 -5.62 -21.54
N MET A 88 4.21 -5.37 -20.74
CA MET A 88 5.54 -5.94 -20.99
C MET A 88 6.10 -6.70 -19.80
N GLU A 89 5.66 -6.40 -18.58
CA GLU A 89 6.23 -6.98 -17.36
C GLU A 89 5.18 -7.79 -16.60
N LYS A 90 5.49 -9.08 -16.42
CA LYS A 90 4.70 -9.97 -15.57
C LYS A 90 5.40 -10.17 -14.23
N SER A 91 4.64 -10.01 -13.16
CA SER A 91 5.13 -10.28 -11.81
C SER A 91 4.30 -11.36 -11.13
N GLN A 92 4.95 -12.00 -10.17
CA GLN A 92 4.38 -12.99 -9.26
C GLN A 92 4.85 -12.65 -7.85
N LYS A 93 4.00 -12.93 -6.85
CA LYS A 93 4.32 -12.75 -5.43
C LYS A 93 4.07 -14.04 -4.67
N SER A 94 5.02 -14.41 -3.83
CA SER A 94 4.84 -15.44 -2.80
C SER A 94 4.88 -14.75 -1.45
N ILE A 95 3.81 -14.90 -0.68
CA ILE A 95 3.63 -14.24 0.62
C ILE A 95 3.55 -15.32 1.68
N THR A 96 4.47 -15.26 2.64
CA THR A 96 4.46 -16.15 3.80
C THR A 96 4.15 -15.32 5.04
N SER A 97 3.08 -15.68 5.74
CA SER A 97 2.65 -15.00 6.96
C SER A 97 2.79 -15.94 8.17
N MET A 98 3.39 -15.43 9.24
CA MET A 98 3.49 -16.12 10.52
C MET A 98 2.75 -15.34 11.59
N LYS A 99 2.03 -16.06 12.43
CA LYS A 99 1.27 -15.51 13.54
C LYS A 99 1.59 -16.26 14.81
N THR A 100 2.02 -15.51 15.82
CA THR A 100 2.16 -16.00 17.19
C THR A 100 0.92 -15.64 17.97
N GLY A 101 0.23 -16.64 18.51
CA GLY A 101 -0.98 -16.48 19.28
C GLY A 101 -0.82 -15.50 20.45
N LEU A 102 -1.87 -14.76 20.76
CA LEU A 102 -1.86 -13.78 21.86
C LEU A 102 -1.99 -14.46 23.22
N THR A 103 -2.72 -15.58 23.27
CA THR A 103 -3.02 -16.31 24.51
C THR A 103 -2.12 -17.51 24.73
N THR A 104 -1.79 -18.26 23.66
CA THR A 104 -0.95 -19.47 23.77
C THR A 104 0.54 -19.20 23.60
N GLY A 105 0.91 -18.08 22.96
CA GLY A 105 2.31 -17.80 22.59
C GLY A 105 2.88 -18.77 21.55
N ILE A 106 2.05 -19.63 20.96
CA ILE A 106 2.46 -20.59 19.92
C ILE A 106 2.50 -19.87 18.58
N GLY A 107 3.65 -19.95 17.90
CA GLY A 107 3.82 -19.46 16.53
C GLY A 107 3.43 -20.53 15.51
N ASN A 108 2.49 -20.21 14.63
CA ASN A 108 2.14 -21.04 13.48
C ASN A 108 2.33 -20.24 12.19
N ILE A 109 2.62 -20.95 11.10
CA ILE A 109 2.46 -20.39 9.76
C ILE A 109 0.95 -20.25 9.56
N ASP A 110 0.48 -19.01 9.43
CA ASP A 110 -0.94 -18.69 9.36
C ASP A 110 -1.45 -18.91 7.93
N ASP A 111 -0.66 -18.45 6.95
CA ASP A 111 -0.99 -18.59 5.54
C ASP A 111 0.26 -18.50 4.65
N SER A 112 0.22 -19.21 3.53
CA SER A 112 1.14 -19.04 2.40
C SER A 112 0.30 -18.83 1.15
N SER A 113 0.34 -17.61 0.61
CA SER A 113 -0.41 -17.28 -0.60
C SER A 113 0.53 -16.99 -1.76
N GLU A 114 0.13 -17.48 -2.93
CA GLU A 114 0.78 -17.16 -4.20
C GLU A 114 -0.18 -16.30 -5.02
N ILE A 115 0.29 -15.12 -5.41
CA ILE A 115 -0.37 -14.29 -6.40
C ILE A 115 0.27 -14.67 -7.74
N GLY A 116 -0.56 -15.21 -8.65
CA GLY A 116 -0.17 -15.64 -9.99
C GLY A 116 0.34 -14.51 -10.87
N ASP A 117 0.46 -14.75 -12.18
CA ASP A 117 0.93 -13.72 -13.11
C ASP A 117 -0.03 -12.54 -13.19
N TYR A 118 0.46 -11.33 -12.97
CA TYR A 118 -0.25 -10.09 -13.27
C TYR A 118 0.68 -9.09 -13.96
N TRP A 119 0.09 -8.19 -14.76
CA TRP A 119 0.81 -7.12 -15.42
C TRP A 119 1.16 -6.02 -14.43
N THR A 120 2.46 -5.77 -14.22
CA THR A 120 2.94 -4.71 -13.32
C THR A 120 3.36 -3.45 -14.03
N SER A 121 3.65 -3.54 -15.33
CA SER A 121 4.12 -2.40 -16.10
C SER A 121 3.73 -2.48 -17.57
N PHE A 122 3.35 -1.32 -18.10
CA PHE A 122 3.04 -1.10 -19.50
C PHE A 122 4.10 -0.17 -20.07
N HIS A 123 4.80 -0.61 -21.11
CA HIS A 123 5.89 0.15 -21.71
C HIS A 123 5.43 0.86 -22.96
N LEU A 124 5.96 2.05 -23.21
CA LEU A 124 5.70 2.80 -24.43
C LEU A 124 6.27 2.03 -25.62
N THR A 125 5.43 1.57 -26.54
CA THR A 125 5.85 0.78 -27.71
C THR A 125 5.84 1.60 -29.00
N LYS A 126 4.96 2.61 -29.07
CA LYS A 126 4.74 3.39 -30.30
C LYS A 126 4.27 4.80 -29.99
N ILE A 127 4.76 5.74 -30.79
CA ILE A 127 4.24 7.11 -30.87
C ILE A 127 3.69 7.33 -32.27
N THR A 128 2.48 7.86 -32.40
CA THR A 128 1.89 8.26 -33.68
C THR A 128 1.42 9.71 -33.66
N ASP A 129 1.34 10.32 -34.84
CA ASP A 129 0.64 11.59 -35.01
C ASP A 129 -0.89 11.42 -34.93
N GLN A 130 -1.60 12.54 -35.12
CA GLN A 130 -3.06 12.58 -35.13
C GLN A 130 -3.71 11.75 -36.27
N ASN A 131 -2.94 11.40 -37.30
CA ASN A 131 -3.36 10.62 -38.46
C ASN A 131 -2.91 9.15 -38.38
N ASP A 132 -2.45 8.69 -37.20
CA ASP A 132 -1.94 7.35 -36.95
C ASP A 132 -0.64 7.00 -37.69
N ILE A 133 0.08 8.01 -38.20
CA ILE A 133 1.39 7.85 -38.81
C ILE A 133 2.43 7.63 -37.70
N PRO A 134 3.20 6.53 -37.72
CA PRO A 134 4.25 6.29 -36.72
C PRO A 134 5.34 7.36 -36.76
N LEU A 135 5.69 7.89 -35.58
CA LEU A 135 6.78 8.84 -35.38
C LEU A 135 7.99 8.16 -34.72
N ALA A 136 7.73 7.24 -33.79
CA ALA A 136 8.76 6.46 -33.13
C ALA A 136 8.25 5.06 -32.73
N LEU A 137 9.14 4.08 -32.78
CA LEU A 137 8.90 2.69 -32.37
C LEU A 137 9.93 2.28 -31.32
N PHE A 138 9.47 1.61 -30.28
CA PHE A 138 10.30 1.19 -29.14
C PHE A 138 10.31 -0.33 -29.09
N LYS A 139 11.50 -0.94 -29.09
CA LYS A 139 11.69 -2.40 -29.14
C LYS A 139 12.28 -2.90 -27.83
N TYR A 140 11.78 -4.04 -27.37
CA TYR A 140 12.07 -4.61 -26.05
C TYR A 140 12.44 -6.09 -26.15
N ASP A 141 13.50 -6.39 -26.91
CA ASP A 141 13.82 -7.77 -27.31
C ASP A 141 14.56 -8.56 -26.22
N LEU A 142 14.99 -7.88 -25.15
CA LEU A 142 15.78 -8.48 -24.08
C LEU A 142 14.93 -8.65 -22.82
N SER A 143 14.94 -9.86 -22.25
CA SER A 143 14.17 -10.17 -21.03
C SER A 143 15.11 -10.39 -19.84
N SER A 144 14.69 -10.00 -18.64
CA SER A 144 15.45 -10.21 -17.40
C SER A 144 14.54 -10.68 -16.28
N LEU A 145 14.88 -11.80 -15.66
CA LEU A 145 14.16 -12.33 -14.50
C LEU A 145 14.73 -11.71 -13.23
N VAL A 146 13.98 -10.80 -12.62
CA VAL A 146 14.33 -10.10 -11.38
C VAL A 146 13.66 -10.79 -10.20
N LYS A 147 14.45 -11.14 -9.18
CA LYS A 147 13.97 -11.76 -7.95
C LYS A 147 14.53 -11.06 -6.72
N PHE A 148 13.66 -10.67 -5.80
CA PHE A 148 14.05 -10.04 -4.55
C PHE A 148 13.07 -10.37 -3.42
N GLU A 149 13.56 -10.22 -2.19
CA GLU A 149 12.76 -10.33 -0.96
C GLU A 149 12.47 -8.91 -0.45
N GLU A 150 11.22 -8.61 -0.13
CA GLU A 150 10.88 -7.38 0.57
C GLU A 150 11.28 -7.46 2.04
N PRO A 151 11.64 -6.33 2.68
CA PRO A 151 11.92 -6.33 4.11
C PRO A 151 10.73 -6.90 4.90
N THR A 152 10.98 -7.92 5.73
CA THR A 152 9.95 -8.54 6.57
C THR A 152 9.22 -7.48 7.40
N THR A 153 7.91 -7.42 7.25
CA THR A 153 7.07 -6.59 8.13
C THR A 153 6.80 -7.36 9.42
N ARG A 154 6.88 -6.68 10.56
CA ARG A 154 6.57 -7.27 11.87
C ARG A 154 5.71 -6.33 12.69
N THR A 155 4.62 -6.84 13.21
CA THR A 155 3.78 -6.14 14.17
C THR A 155 3.87 -6.86 15.51
N PHE A 156 4.23 -6.10 16.55
CA PHE A 156 4.25 -6.57 17.92
C PHE A 156 3.06 -6.00 18.66
N ARG A 157 2.30 -6.86 19.34
CA ARG A 157 1.19 -6.47 20.19
C ARG A 157 1.42 -7.01 21.58
N TYR A 158 1.47 -6.10 22.55
CA TYR A 158 1.47 -6.46 23.95
C TYR A 158 0.03 -6.51 24.44
N ALA A 159 -0.47 -7.73 24.68
CA ALA A 159 -1.72 -7.88 25.40
C ALA A 159 -1.56 -7.29 26.80
N LYS A 160 -2.41 -6.32 27.13
CA LYS A 160 -2.63 -5.88 28.50
C LYS A 160 -4.09 -6.16 28.83
N ASP A 161 -4.34 -6.84 29.95
CA ASP A 161 -5.68 -7.15 30.47
C ASP A 161 -6.55 -8.05 29.54
N VAL A 162 -5.94 -8.97 28.79
CA VAL A 162 -6.68 -9.98 28.00
C VAL A 162 -7.03 -11.17 28.91
N TYR A 163 -8.25 -11.17 29.45
CA TYR A 163 -8.79 -12.30 30.23
C TYR A 163 -9.69 -13.15 29.33
N TYR A 164 -9.27 -14.38 29.03
CA TYR A 164 -10.11 -15.36 28.32
C TYR A 164 -10.72 -16.34 29.33
N TYR A 165 -12.06 -16.33 29.45
CA TYR A 165 -12.79 -17.32 30.23
C TYR A 165 -13.13 -18.51 29.35
N ASN A 166 -12.35 -19.59 29.49
CA ASN A 166 -12.61 -20.83 28.78
C ASN A 166 -13.78 -21.59 29.44
N THR A 167 -14.96 -21.55 28.84
CA THR A 167 -16.17 -22.20 29.37
C THR A 167 -16.22 -23.73 29.13
N SER A 168 -15.22 -24.35 28.48
CA SER A 168 -15.25 -25.77 28.11
C SER A 168 -14.72 -26.74 29.16
N HIS A 169 -14.87 -26.43 30.46
CA HIS A 169 -14.35 -27.29 31.54
C HIS A 169 -15.23 -28.50 31.91
N ASN A 170 -16.36 -28.72 31.23
CA ASN A 170 -17.19 -29.88 31.49
C ASN A 170 -17.37 -30.75 30.24
N THR A 171 -16.85 -31.98 30.38
CA THR A 171 -17.10 -33.17 29.55
C THR A 171 -16.53 -33.16 28.13
N SER A 172 -15.31 -33.70 28.00
CA SER A 172 -14.72 -34.28 26.78
C SER A 172 -14.39 -33.35 25.58
N GLY A 173 -14.47 -32.02 25.73
CA GLY A 173 -14.19 -31.07 24.65
C GLY A 173 -12.71 -30.67 24.53
N VAL A 174 -12.15 -30.72 23.32
CA VAL A 174 -10.83 -30.19 22.98
C VAL A 174 -10.73 -28.71 23.36
N GLN A 175 -9.62 -28.31 23.98
CA GLN A 175 -9.33 -26.92 24.35
C GLN A 175 -9.48 -25.99 23.12
N GLN A 176 -10.50 -25.13 23.11
CA GLN A 176 -10.68 -24.17 22.02
C GLN A 176 -9.66 -23.05 22.15
N ASN A 177 -8.72 -22.99 21.21
CA ASN A 177 -7.74 -21.92 21.09
C ASN A 177 -8.36 -20.73 20.34
N PRO A 178 -8.61 -19.57 20.99
CA PRO A 178 -9.20 -18.42 20.33
C PRO A 178 -8.23 -17.68 19.40
N ASP A 179 -6.92 -18.00 19.46
CA ASP A 179 -5.86 -17.30 18.74
C ASP A 179 -6.05 -17.32 17.21
N GLY A 180 -6.75 -18.32 16.66
CA GLY A 180 -7.08 -18.35 15.23
C GLY A 180 -7.91 -17.14 14.78
N SER A 181 -8.81 -16.66 15.63
CA SER A 181 -9.72 -15.54 15.35
C SER A 181 -9.28 -14.18 15.93
N MET A 182 -8.20 -14.14 16.72
CA MET A 182 -7.69 -12.93 17.36
C MET A 182 -6.41 -12.45 16.66
N PRO A 183 -6.08 -11.15 16.68
CA PRO A 183 -4.76 -10.68 16.26
C PRO A 183 -3.64 -11.35 17.08
N GLY A 184 -2.52 -11.65 16.44
CA GLY A 184 -1.36 -12.25 17.08
C GLY A 184 -0.61 -11.27 17.99
N SER A 185 0.10 -11.82 18.99
CA SER A 185 1.11 -11.10 19.78
C SER A 185 2.29 -10.66 18.92
N ILE A 186 2.62 -11.49 17.92
CA ILE A 186 3.55 -11.17 16.84
C ILE A 186 2.90 -11.61 15.53
N GLU A 187 2.85 -10.73 14.56
CA GLU A 187 2.52 -11.06 13.18
C GLU A 187 3.70 -10.63 12.32
N SER A 188 4.14 -11.52 11.43
CA SER A 188 5.21 -11.20 10.49
C SER A 188 4.88 -11.69 9.10
N GLN A 189 5.20 -10.89 8.09
CA GLN A 189 5.00 -11.22 6.69
C GLN A 189 6.30 -11.05 5.92
N THR A 190 6.64 -12.07 5.15
CA THR A 190 7.75 -12.06 4.20
C THR A 190 7.18 -12.19 2.79
N VAL A 191 7.63 -11.32 1.88
CA VAL A 191 7.16 -11.31 0.49
C VAL A 191 8.34 -11.52 -0.46
N TYR A 192 8.22 -12.54 -1.30
CA TYR A 192 9.14 -12.80 -2.40
C TYR A 192 8.52 -12.35 -3.71
N ASN A 193 9.23 -11.48 -4.42
CA ASN A 193 8.82 -10.98 -5.72
C ASN A 193 9.63 -11.64 -6.83
N THR A 194 8.95 -12.10 -7.87
CA THR A 194 9.57 -12.51 -9.13
C THR A 194 8.94 -11.69 -10.25
N THR A 195 9.76 -11.01 -11.06
CA THR A 195 9.29 -10.21 -12.18
C THR A 195 10.09 -10.52 -13.44
N ASN A 196 9.40 -10.80 -14.54
CA ASN A 196 10.02 -10.89 -15.85
C ASN A 196 9.95 -9.53 -16.53
N THR A 197 11.06 -8.78 -16.49
CA THR A 197 11.16 -7.44 -17.08
C THR A 197 11.61 -7.51 -18.52
N LYS A 198 11.26 -6.48 -19.29
CA LYS A 198 11.67 -6.31 -20.69
C LYS A 198 12.48 -5.03 -20.81
N LEU A 199 13.70 -5.13 -21.34
CA LEU A 199 14.61 -4.00 -21.48
C LEU A 199 14.48 -3.38 -22.86
N LEU A 200 14.40 -2.04 -22.91
CA LEU A 200 14.37 -1.28 -24.16
C LEU A 200 15.69 -1.47 -24.91
N THR A 201 15.68 -2.16 -26.05
CA THR A 201 16.86 -2.47 -26.86
C THR A 201 17.10 -1.44 -27.96
N SER A 202 16.03 -0.84 -28.50
CA SER A 202 16.17 0.24 -29.49
C SER A 202 14.96 1.15 -29.56
N ILE A 203 15.22 2.37 -30.03
CA ILE A 203 14.22 3.38 -30.40
C ILE A 203 14.46 3.74 -31.86
N GLU A 204 13.51 3.38 -32.72
CA GLU A 204 13.51 3.76 -34.12
C GLU A 204 12.72 5.05 -34.27
N ILE A 205 13.38 6.11 -34.75
CA ILE A 205 12.77 7.39 -35.07
C ILE A 205 12.54 7.38 -36.57
N VAL A 206 11.27 7.32 -36.97
CA VAL A 206 10.87 7.12 -38.36
C VAL A 206 11.50 8.19 -39.25
N ASP A 207 12.08 7.75 -40.37
CA ASP A 207 12.81 8.56 -41.35
C ASP A 207 14.06 9.32 -40.83
N LYS A 208 14.50 9.07 -39.59
CA LYS A 208 15.69 9.73 -39.00
C LYS A 208 16.80 8.77 -38.65
N GLY A 209 16.49 7.66 -37.98
CA GLY A 209 17.52 6.74 -37.52
C GLY A 209 17.10 5.90 -36.32
N VAL A 210 18.09 5.29 -35.66
CA VAL A 210 17.88 4.35 -34.56
C VAL A 210 18.82 4.67 -33.40
N ILE A 211 18.29 4.64 -32.18
CA ILE A 211 19.06 4.64 -30.95
C ILE A 211 19.10 3.22 -30.43
N TYR A 212 20.29 2.67 -30.21
CA TYR A 212 20.48 1.34 -29.62
C TYR A 212 20.92 1.45 -28.18
N LEU A 213 20.37 0.58 -27.34
CA LEU A 213 20.70 0.43 -25.93
C LEU A 213 21.28 -0.98 -25.74
N ASN A 214 22.57 -1.03 -25.41
CA ASN A 214 23.31 -2.27 -25.25
C ASN A 214 23.48 -2.59 -23.77
N TYR A 215 23.15 -3.81 -23.38
CA TYR A 215 23.21 -4.26 -21.99
C TYR A 215 24.27 -5.35 -21.81
N GLU A 216 24.76 -5.50 -20.59
CA GLU A 216 25.58 -6.63 -20.17
C GLU A 216 25.14 -7.13 -18.78
N LYS A 217 25.43 -8.40 -18.49
CA LYS A 217 25.17 -9.02 -17.18
C LYS A 217 26.30 -8.72 -16.18
N GLY A 218 26.16 -9.21 -14.95
CA GLY A 218 27.17 -9.08 -13.91
C GLY A 218 26.92 -7.89 -12.99
N ARG A 219 25.71 -7.81 -12.44
CA ARG A 219 25.43 -6.96 -11.28
C ARG A 219 25.82 -7.68 -9.99
N GLU A 220 26.04 -6.91 -8.92
CA GLU A 220 26.43 -7.39 -7.60
C GLU A 220 25.56 -6.80 -6.48
N ASP A 221 24.40 -6.24 -6.80
CA ASP A 221 23.52 -5.67 -5.77
C ASP A 221 23.04 -6.75 -4.80
N SER A 222 23.10 -6.48 -3.49
CA SER A 222 22.86 -7.51 -2.47
C SER A 222 21.39 -7.76 -2.15
N ASN A 223 20.47 -6.96 -2.68
CA ASN A 223 19.03 -7.12 -2.46
C ASN A 223 18.35 -8.09 -3.45
N TYR A 224 19.07 -8.56 -4.48
CA TYR A 224 18.56 -9.53 -5.44
C TYR A 224 19.08 -10.94 -5.13
N ILE A 225 18.28 -11.96 -5.45
CA ILE A 225 18.64 -13.36 -5.23
C ILE A 225 19.71 -13.85 -6.22
N GLN A 226 19.71 -13.33 -7.46
CA GLN A 226 20.64 -13.72 -8.53
C GLN A 226 21.19 -12.48 -9.28
N PRO A 227 21.94 -11.60 -8.61
CA PRO A 227 22.36 -10.32 -9.20
C PRO A 227 23.27 -10.48 -10.43
N SER A 228 24.08 -11.55 -10.49
CA SER A 228 24.96 -11.81 -11.64
C SER A 228 24.21 -11.98 -12.96
N GLU A 229 22.96 -12.46 -12.91
CA GLU A 229 22.11 -12.66 -14.08
C GLU A 229 21.37 -11.40 -14.55
N LEU A 230 21.41 -10.34 -13.73
CA LEU A 230 20.74 -9.08 -14.02
C LEU A 230 21.59 -8.19 -14.95
N TYR A 231 20.89 -7.42 -15.78
CA TYR A 231 21.50 -6.55 -16.76
C TYR A 231 21.78 -5.14 -16.22
N LYS A 232 22.88 -4.55 -16.67
CA LYS A 232 23.21 -3.13 -16.57
C LYS A 232 23.42 -2.55 -17.97
N LEU A 233 23.06 -1.29 -18.17
CA LEU A 233 23.17 -0.62 -19.47
C LEU A 233 24.64 -0.31 -19.77
N LYS A 234 25.24 -1.01 -20.71
CA LYS A 234 26.66 -0.84 -21.06
C LYS A 234 26.89 0.41 -21.92
N SER A 235 26.03 0.63 -22.90
CA SER A 235 26.17 1.78 -23.80
C SER A 235 24.88 2.16 -24.50
N VAL A 236 24.80 3.42 -24.90
CA VAL A 236 23.77 3.96 -25.80
C VAL A 236 24.47 4.51 -27.03
N GLN A 237 23.99 4.17 -28.21
CA GLN A 237 24.54 4.68 -29.48
C GLN A 237 23.42 5.17 -30.39
N SER A 238 23.68 6.24 -31.12
CA SER A 238 22.77 6.79 -32.12
C SER A 238 23.30 6.58 -33.53
N ASN A 239 22.43 6.16 -34.43
CA ASN A 239 22.72 5.90 -35.83
C ASN A 239 21.73 6.66 -36.69
N TYR A 240 22.19 7.34 -37.74
CA TYR A 240 21.28 7.89 -38.74
C TYR A 240 20.78 6.79 -39.70
N LEU A 241 19.70 7.07 -40.41
CA LEU A 241 19.11 6.11 -41.34
C LEU A 241 20.11 5.63 -42.41
N GLY A 242 20.28 4.31 -42.55
CA GLY A 242 21.21 3.72 -43.51
C GLY A 242 22.67 3.64 -43.02
N GLN A 243 22.97 4.10 -41.80
CA GLN A 243 24.29 3.92 -41.19
C GLN A 243 24.51 2.46 -40.77
N ASN A 244 25.64 1.86 -41.13
CA ASN A 244 26.02 0.51 -40.70
C ASN A 244 26.05 0.41 -39.17
N SER A 245 25.66 -0.75 -38.63
CA SER A 245 25.56 -1.02 -37.18
C SER A 245 26.88 -0.95 -36.42
N GLY A 246 28.02 -1.08 -37.11
CA GLY A 246 29.36 -0.91 -36.52
C GLY A 246 29.80 0.55 -36.39
N ASN A 247 29.12 1.48 -37.07
CA ASN A 247 29.38 2.90 -36.99
C ASN A 247 28.35 3.56 -36.04
N TYR A 248 28.71 4.71 -35.49
CA TYR A 248 27.83 5.50 -34.64
C TYR A 248 28.00 6.98 -34.94
N THR A 249 26.93 7.75 -34.80
CA THR A 249 26.97 9.21 -34.80
C THR A 249 27.49 9.69 -33.45
N GLU A 250 26.90 9.17 -32.37
CA GLU A 250 27.37 9.36 -31.01
C GLU A 250 27.26 8.06 -30.24
N LYS A 251 28.19 7.82 -29.31
CA LYS A 251 28.13 6.66 -28.42
C LYS A 251 28.52 7.06 -27.01
N TYR A 252 27.72 6.64 -26.04
CA TYR A 252 27.93 6.83 -24.62
C TYR A 252 28.18 5.47 -23.99
N ILE A 253 29.30 5.31 -23.30
CA ILE A 253 29.65 4.12 -22.53
C ILE A 253 29.49 4.44 -21.05
N PHE A 254 28.86 3.53 -20.32
CA PHE A 254 28.61 3.68 -18.89
C PHE A 254 29.55 2.75 -18.11
N GLU A 255 30.32 3.31 -17.19
CA GLU A 255 31.12 2.54 -16.24
C GLU A 255 30.49 2.66 -14.86
N TYR A 256 30.30 1.51 -14.24
CA TYR A 256 29.67 1.39 -12.93
C TYR A 256 30.67 1.01 -11.86
N ASP A 257 30.34 1.35 -10.63
CA ASP A 257 31.00 0.92 -9.41
C ASP A 257 29.94 0.46 -8.41
N TYR A 258 30.35 0.09 -7.20
CA TYR A 258 29.44 -0.31 -6.12
C TYR A 258 29.70 0.47 -4.84
N THR A 259 28.62 0.76 -4.12
CA THR A 259 28.70 1.27 -2.75
C THR A 259 28.07 0.28 -1.78
N ASP A 260 28.70 0.16 -0.61
CA ASP A 260 28.18 -0.61 0.52
C ASP A 260 27.63 0.37 1.56
N THR A 261 26.32 0.33 1.76
CA THR A 261 25.61 1.24 2.66
C THR A 261 25.06 0.49 3.86
N SER A 262 25.51 0.90 5.04
CA SER A 262 25.00 0.35 6.30
C SER A 262 23.63 0.96 6.63
N TYR A 263 22.69 0.14 7.08
CA TYR A 263 21.36 0.58 7.51
C TYR A 263 20.84 -0.25 8.69
N LYS A 264 19.99 0.35 9.52
CA LYS A 264 19.35 -0.32 10.66
C LYS A 264 17.97 -0.85 10.26
N LEU A 265 17.73 -2.13 10.51
CA LEU A 265 16.44 -2.79 10.37
C LEU A 265 16.18 -3.62 11.63
N ASN A 266 15.08 -3.37 12.35
CA ASN A 266 14.74 -4.13 13.57
C ASN A 266 15.90 -4.22 14.60
N ASN A 267 16.60 -3.11 14.82
CA ASN A 267 17.80 -3.00 15.67
C ASN A 267 19.04 -3.79 15.22
N SER A 268 19.02 -4.43 14.04
CA SER A 268 20.22 -5.01 13.42
C SER A 268 20.80 -4.07 12.36
N THR A 269 22.13 -4.01 12.30
CA THR A 269 22.83 -3.30 11.23
C THR A 269 23.04 -4.26 10.07
N ASN A 270 22.54 -3.89 8.90
CA ASN A 270 22.68 -4.63 7.65
C ASN A 270 23.45 -3.79 6.64
N THR A 271 24.06 -4.44 5.65
CA THR A 271 24.77 -3.75 4.56
C THR A 271 24.05 -4.01 3.26
N LEU A 272 23.81 -2.94 2.50
CA LEU A 272 23.23 -2.98 1.17
C LEU A 272 24.30 -2.57 0.15
N ARG A 273 24.70 -3.52 -0.70
CA ARG A 273 25.57 -3.27 -1.85
C ARG A 273 24.72 -2.81 -3.03
N LYS A 274 25.05 -1.66 -3.63
CA LYS A 274 24.26 -1.04 -4.72
C LYS A 274 25.14 -0.67 -5.91
N LEU A 275 24.65 -0.92 -7.12
CA LEU A 275 25.26 -0.43 -8.35
C LEU A 275 25.11 1.10 -8.45
N ILE A 276 26.22 1.80 -8.70
CA ILE A 276 26.24 3.25 -8.96
C ILE A 276 26.93 3.56 -10.28
N LEU A 277 26.49 4.60 -10.97
CA LEU A 277 27.14 5.06 -12.20
C LEU A 277 28.35 5.92 -11.84
N ASN A 278 29.56 5.45 -12.12
CA ASN A 278 30.80 6.15 -11.76
C ASN A 278 31.28 7.07 -12.88
N LYS A 279 31.19 6.62 -14.14
CA LYS A 279 31.70 7.37 -15.28
C LYS A 279 30.81 7.22 -16.51
N VAL A 280 30.74 8.27 -17.32
CA VAL A 280 30.18 8.22 -18.68
C VAL A 280 31.26 8.67 -19.66
N ILE A 281 31.50 7.88 -20.69
CA ILE A 281 32.45 8.20 -21.77
C ILE A 281 31.67 8.44 -23.04
N ARG A 282 31.69 9.68 -23.54
CA ARG A 282 31.14 10.01 -24.86
C ARG A 282 32.24 9.85 -25.91
N LEU A 283 32.01 8.94 -26.85
CA LEU A 283 32.82 8.74 -28.04
C LEU A 283 32.24 9.58 -29.18
N SER A 284 33.08 10.43 -29.75
CA SER A 284 32.78 11.18 -30.97
C SER A 284 33.50 10.54 -32.16
N SER A 285 33.00 10.79 -33.36
CA SER A 285 33.63 10.35 -34.62
C SER A 285 35.10 10.80 -34.78
N ASN A 286 35.53 11.79 -34.01
CA ASN A 286 36.87 12.37 -34.07
C ASN A 286 37.85 11.73 -33.07
N ASN A 287 37.47 10.61 -32.43
CA ASN A 287 38.26 9.89 -31.42
C ASN A 287 38.67 10.72 -30.19
N GLN A 288 38.02 11.87 -29.95
CA GLN A 288 38.17 12.59 -28.70
C GLN A 288 37.15 12.06 -27.69
N ASN A 289 37.63 11.24 -26.77
CA ASN A 289 36.83 10.72 -25.67
C ASN A 289 36.55 11.84 -24.67
N GLN A 290 35.27 12.08 -24.42
CA GLN A 290 34.80 13.03 -23.43
C GLN A 290 34.34 12.27 -22.19
N GLU A 291 35.12 12.35 -21.11
CA GLU A 291 34.83 11.64 -19.87
C GLU A 291 34.13 12.54 -18.85
N TYR A 292 33.05 12.01 -18.29
CA TYR A 292 32.28 12.60 -17.21
C TYR A 292 32.42 11.69 -15.99
N SER A 293 32.97 12.20 -14.89
CA SER A 293 33.11 11.44 -13.64
C SER A 293 32.06 11.88 -12.62
N ILE A 294 31.41 10.92 -11.98
CA ILE A 294 30.34 11.15 -11.02
C ILE A 294 30.84 10.72 -9.65
N ALA A 295 30.80 11.63 -8.68
CA ALA A 295 31.10 11.33 -7.30
C ALA A 295 29.82 11.34 -6.47
N TYR A 296 29.78 10.49 -5.45
CA TYR A 296 28.66 10.35 -4.53
C TYR A 296 29.07 10.75 -3.12
N ASN A 297 28.10 11.17 -2.31
CA ASN A 297 28.29 11.37 -0.89
C ASN A 297 28.40 10.01 -0.20
N LYS A 298 29.34 9.91 0.73
CA LYS A 298 29.57 8.69 1.52
C LYS A 298 29.64 9.08 2.99
N ASN A 299 28.66 8.64 3.75
CA ASN A 299 28.61 8.82 5.19
C ASN A 299 29.05 7.53 5.88
N LEU A 300 29.68 7.64 7.04
CA LEU A 300 30.18 6.49 7.80
C LEU A 300 29.11 5.89 8.73
N GLY A 301 28.02 6.61 8.98
CA GLY A 301 26.92 6.15 9.82
C GLY A 301 26.02 5.14 9.11
N ALA A 302 25.28 4.37 9.93
CA ALA A 302 24.23 3.51 9.43
C ALA A 302 22.93 4.29 9.29
N LEU A 303 22.33 4.26 8.10
CA LEU A 303 21.02 4.88 7.85
C LEU A 303 19.99 4.31 8.84
N SER A 304 19.27 5.19 9.52
CA SER A 304 18.21 4.80 10.46
C SER A 304 16.94 5.59 10.21
N LYS A 305 15.81 4.93 10.47
CA LYS A 305 14.49 5.54 10.38
C LYS A 305 14.03 5.98 11.78
N ASP A 306 13.33 7.10 11.85
CA ASP A 306 12.64 7.54 13.06
C ASP A 306 11.37 6.73 13.33
N GLY A 307 10.66 7.06 14.41
CA GLY A 307 9.39 6.38 14.78
C GLY A 307 8.26 6.58 13.77
N TRP A 308 8.40 7.51 12.81
CA TRP A 308 7.47 7.75 11.72
C TRP A 308 7.90 7.07 10.40
N GLY A 309 9.07 6.42 10.40
CA GLY A 309 9.61 5.72 9.25
C GLY A 309 10.44 6.58 8.30
N TYR A 310 10.70 7.85 8.61
CA TYR A 310 11.55 8.73 7.81
C TYR A 310 13.03 8.55 8.17
N TYR A 311 13.92 8.65 7.18
CA TYR A 311 15.36 8.65 7.45
C TYR A 311 15.75 9.94 8.18
N ALA A 312 16.33 9.81 9.38
CA ALA A 312 16.65 10.94 10.25
C ALA A 312 18.08 11.46 10.07
N ASP A 313 19.04 10.55 9.82
CA ASP A 313 20.47 10.86 9.73
C ASP A 313 21.06 10.39 8.39
N ASP A 314 22.13 11.06 7.96
CA ASP A 314 22.95 10.67 6.81
C ASP A 314 22.17 10.47 5.50
N ILE A 315 21.05 11.17 5.33
CA ILE A 315 20.12 11.06 4.19
C ILE A 315 20.75 11.33 2.82
N THR A 316 21.93 11.95 2.80
CA THR A 316 22.68 12.22 1.58
C THR A 316 23.56 11.05 1.15
N ASN A 317 23.66 9.97 1.94
CA ASN A 317 24.49 8.83 1.58
C ASN A 317 24.05 8.19 0.25
N ASP A 318 25.00 7.83 -0.61
CA ASP A 318 24.80 7.38 -1.99
C ASP A 318 24.11 8.41 -2.93
N VAL A 319 23.89 9.65 -2.49
CA VAL A 319 23.36 10.72 -3.37
C VAL A 319 24.51 11.36 -4.14
N ILE A 320 24.28 11.69 -5.42
CA ILE A 320 25.29 12.33 -6.28
C ILE A 320 25.81 13.59 -5.57
N LYS A 321 27.12 13.70 -5.40
CA LYS A 321 27.80 14.87 -4.85
C LYS A 321 28.22 15.84 -5.93
N SER A 322 28.70 15.32 -7.05
CA SER A 322 29.23 16.15 -8.13
C SER A 322 29.42 15.40 -9.43
N ILE A 323 29.41 16.16 -10.54
CA ILE A 323 29.84 15.70 -11.86
C ILE A 323 31.04 16.54 -12.29
N THR A 324 32.14 15.88 -12.64
CA THR A 324 33.32 16.51 -13.25
C THR A 324 33.24 16.33 -14.76
N TYR A 325 33.32 17.43 -15.50
CA TYR A 325 33.26 17.47 -16.95
C TYR A 325 34.60 17.13 -17.61
N PRO A 326 34.61 16.82 -18.93
CA PRO A 326 35.84 16.58 -19.68
C PRO A 326 36.85 17.74 -19.58
N THR A 327 36.34 18.97 -19.49
CA THR A 327 37.13 20.21 -19.33
C THR A 327 37.69 20.41 -17.93
N LYS A 328 37.50 19.44 -17.02
CA LYS A 328 37.86 19.48 -15.58
C LYS A 328 37.04 20.45 -14.73
N GLY A 329 36.15 21.23 -15.34
CA GLY A 329 35.10 21.95 -14.61
C GLY A 329 34.21 20.98 -13.83
N LYS A 330 33.67 21.42 -12.70
CA LYS A 330 32.90 20.56 -11.79
C LYS A 330 31.60 21.24 -11.39
N VAL A 331 30.50 20.50 -11.47
CA VAL A 331 29.22 20.88 -10.86
C VAL A 331 29.07 20.12 -9.56
N VAL A 332 28.75 20.83 -8.48
CA VAL A 332 28.51 20.27 -7.16
C VAL A 332 27.03 20.39 -6.85
N PHE A 333 26.46 19.29 -6.38
CA PHE A 333 25.07 19.23 -5.95
C PHE A 333 25.03 19.30 -4.43
N ASN A 334 24.22 20.22 -3.90
CA ASN A 334 24.00 20.35 -2.48
C ASN A 334 22.57 19.90 -2.16
N PHE A 335 22.46 18.73 -1.53
CA PHE A 335 21.18 18.16 -1.12
C PHE A 335 20.93 18.52 0.34
N GLY A 336 19.83 19.23 0.60
CA GLY A 336 19.35 19.51 1.95
C GLY A 336 18.30 18.50 2.41
N SER A 337 17.97 18.54 3.70
CA SER A 337 16.77 17.87 4.20
C SER A 337 15.51 18.46 3.56
N ASN A 338 14.54 17.60 3.26
CA ASN A 338 13.26 18.05 2.73
C ASN A 338 12.53 18.85 3.82
N THR A 339 12.36 20.16 3.61
CA THR A 339 11.61 21.05 4.51
C THR A 339 10.15 21.26 4.06
N TYR A 340 9.75 20.69 2.92
CA TYR A 340 8.45 20.96 2.28
C TYR A 340 7.29 20.08 2.79
N SER A 341 7.57 19.03 3.57
CA SER A 341 6.52 18.18 4.15
C SER A 341 5.86 18.80 5.40
N HIS A 342 6.30 19.96 5.86
CA HIS A 342 5.76 20.60 7.06
C HIS A 342 5.87 22.13 6.98
N TYR A 343 5.01 22.78 6.19
CA TYR A 343 4.71 24.20 6.45
C TYR A 343 3.79 24.27 7.67
N TYR A 344 4.42 24.33 8.83
CA TYR A 344 3.73 24.58 10.09
C TYR A 344 3.76 26.08 10.36
N ASN A 345 2.60 26.71 10.22
CA ASN A 345 2.40 28.15 10.33
C ASN A 345 2.49 28.67 11.79
N GLY A 346 3.40 28.13 12.61
CA GLY A 346 3.63 28.59 13.98
C GLY A 346 2.43 28.45 14.95
N ALA A 347 1.33 27.84 14.51
CA ALA A 347 0.21 27.51 15.38
C ALA A 347 0.63 26.34 16.26
N VAL A 348 1.21 26.65 17.43
CA VAL A 348 1.44 25.69 18.52
C VAL A 348 0.23 24.77 18.54
N MET A 349 0.41 23.48 18.22
CA MET A 349 -0.58 22.50 18.66
C MET A 349 -0.42 22.59 20.16
N GLU A 350 -1.25 23.42 20.80
CA GLU A 350 -1.39 23.35 22.23
C GLU A 350 -1.62 21.88 22.51
N SER A 351 -0.73 21.27 23.31
CA SER A 351 -1.01 19.96 23.86
C SER A 351 -2.46 20.02 24.30
N VAL A 352 -3.30 19.09 23.86
CA VAL A 352 -4.66 18.99 24.37
C VAL A 352 -4.51 18.82 25.88
N GLN A 353 -4.57 19.92 26.62
CA GLN A 353 -4.54 19.97 28.07
C GLN A 353 -5.96 19.67 28.51
N GLY A 354 -6.35 18.44 28.24
CA GLY A 354 -7.59 17.84 28.63
C GLY A 354 -7.28 16.36 28.79
N TYR A 355 -7.02 15.93 30.02
CA TYR A 355 -7.00 14.52 30.31
C TYR A 355 -8.46 14.05 30.43
N TRP A 356 -8.81 12.97 29.74
CA TRP A 356 -10.05 12.28 30.00
C TRP A 356 -9.99 11.73 31.42
N LYS A 357 -10.62 12.41 32.37
CA LYS A 357 -10.80 11.87 33.71
C LYS A 357 -11.94 10.85 33.63
N LYS A 358 -11.60 9.57 33.59
CA LYS A 358 -12.57 8.50 33.79
C LYS A 358 -13.12 8.66 35.20
N GLN A 359 -14.33 9.19 35.32
CA GLN A 359 -15.05 9.22 36.58
C GLN A 359 -15.93 7.98 36.62
N GLU A 360 -15.45 6.93 37.26
CA GLU A 360 -16.27 5.76 37.56
C GLU A 360 -17.23 6.17 38.68
N SER A 361 -18.53 6.13 38.40
CA SER A 361 -19.55 6.32 39.40
C SER A 361 -20.55 5.20 39.25
N GLU A 362 -20.62 4.36 40.28
CA GLU A 362 -21.56 3.24 40.35
C GLU A 362 -22.74 3.68 41.21
N PHE A 363 -23.92 3.74 40.60
CA PHE A 363 -25.18 4.00 41.30
C PHE A 363 -26.15 2.86 40.99
N PRO A 364 -26.59 2.09 42.00
CA PRO A 364 -27.63 1.10 41.78
C PRO A 364 -28.98 1.79 41.64
N ILE A 365 -29.73 1.47 40.58
CA ILE A 365 -31.16 1.74 40.49
C ILE A 365 -31.89 0.42 40.65
N HIS A 366 -32.86 0.39 41.57
CA HIS A 366 -33.72 -0.76 41.79
C HIS A 366 -35.12 -0.47 41.25
N PHE A 367 -35.48 -1.16 40.18
CA PHE A 367 -36.85 -1.23 39.71
C PHE A 367 -37.56 -2.38 40.45
N GLY A 368 -38.50 -2.06 41.34
CA GLY A 368 -39.23 -3.08 42.11
C GLY A 368 -40.18 -3.94 41.28
N ALA A 369 -40.64 -3.43 40.13
CA ALA A 369 -41.47 -4.13 39.15
C ALA A 369 -41.36 -3.43 37.77
N PHE A 370 -41.83 -4.09 36.71
CA PHE A 370 -42.02 -3.43 35.41
C PHE A 370 -43.04 -2.31 35.54
N SER A 371 -42.66 -1.08 35.17
CA SER A 371 -43.55 0.07 35.16
C SER A 371 -43.04 1.13 34.20
N ASP A 372 -43.93 2.01 33.76
CA ASP A 372 -43.58 3.20 32.95
C ASP A 372 -43.11 4.39 33.81
N VAL A 373 -42.89 4.17 35.12
CA VAL A 373 -42.45 5.20 36.06
C VAL A 373 -40.98 5.52 35.80
N LYS A 374 -40.71 6.79 35.47
CA LYS A 374 -39.35 7.29 35.25
C LYS A 374 -38.70 7.57 36.61
N GLN A 375 -37.53 6.98 36.86
CA GLN A 375 -36.73 7.26 38.05
C GLN A 375 -35.54 8.17 37.72
N PRO A 376 -35.18 9.11 38.60
CA PRO A 376 -33.95 9.88 38.45
C PRO A 376 -32.73 8.96 38.44
N TYR A 377 -31.82 9.16 37.48
CA TYR A 377 -30.60 8.33 37.36
C TYR A 377 -29.33 9.12 37.64
N PHE A 378 -28.98 10.07 36.78
CA PHE A 378 -27.86 10.97 37.00
C PHE A 378 -28.12 12.33 36.38
N THR A 379 -27.36 13.34 36.81
CA THR A 379 -27.33 14.67 36.21
C THR A 379 -25.99 14.88 35.54
N VAL A 380 -25.99 15.52 34.37
CA VAL A 380 -24.78 15.91 33.64
C VAL A 380 -24.70 17.44 33.65
N ASN A 381 -23.57 17.98 34.09
CA ASN A 381 -23.36 19.44 34.15
C ASN A 381 -22.74 20.00 32.87
N SER A 382 -22.28 19.14 31.97
CA SER A 382 -21.73 19.47 30.67
C SER A 382 -22.04 18.35 29.66
N PRO A 383 -21.99 18.62 28.35
CA PRO A 383 -22.06 17.58 27.33
C PRO A 383 -20.97 16.53 27.55
N GLN A 384 -21.35 15.26 27.66
CA GLN A 384 -20.43 14.15 27.89
C GLN A 384 -20.91 12.88 27.19
N TYR A 385 -19.96 12.06 26.75
CA TYR A 385 -20.22 10.70 26.28
C TYR A 385 -20.36 9.76 27.48
N VAL A 386 -21.49 9.06 27.57
CA VAL A 386 -21.78 8.15 28.68
C VAL A 386 -21.81 6.72 28.17
N LYS A 387 -20.95 5.86 28.73
CA LYS A 387 -21.00 4.42 28.51
C LYS A 387 -21.79 3.78 29.65
N LEU A 388 -22.86 3.06 29.30
CA LEU A 388 -23.70 2.36 30.25
C LEU A 388 -23.34 0.88 30.27
N HIS A 389 -23.09 0.34 31.45
CA HIS A 389 -22.95 -1.10 31.65
C HIS A 389 -24.16 -1.60 32.45
N SER A 390 -25.00 -2.42 31.81
CA SER A 390 -26.14 -3.07 32.46
C SER A 390 -25.78 -4.50 32.84
N ARG A 391 -26.05 -4.90 34.09
CA ARG A 391 -26.09 -6.31 34.49
C ARG A 391 -27.54 -6.78 34.42
N LEU A 392 -27.87 -7.57 33.39
CA LEU A 392 -29.26 -7.91 33.05
C LEU A 392 -29.93 -8.93 33.98
N GLY A 393 -29.22 -9.55 34.94
CA GLY A 393 -29.80 -10.38 35.99
C GLY A 393 -30.90 -11.34 35.50
N SER A 394 -32.06 -11.30 36.16
CA SER A 394 -33.26 -12.08 35.80
C SER A 394 -34.09 -11.49 34.66
N LEU A 395 -33.71 -10.34 34.07
CA LEU A 395 -34.43 -9.74 32.94
C LEU A 395 -34.37 -10.63 31.68
N ILE A 396 -33.42 -11.57 31.63
CA ILE A 396 -33.33 -12.57 30.56
C ILE A 396 -34.60 -13.42 30.41
N TYR A 397 -35.48 -13.48 31.42
CA TYR A 397 -36.72 -14.25 31.40
C TYR A 397 -37.97 -13.45 30.99
N TYR A 398 -37.83 -12.15 30.73
CA TYR A 398 -38.95 -11.25 30.49
C TYR A 398 -38.74 -10.45 29.20
N ILE A 399 -39.83 -10.01 28.57
CA ILE A 399 -39.76 -8.97 27.54
C ILE A 399 -39.63 -7.64 28.29
N TRP A 400 -38.57 -6.88 27.99
CA TRP A 400 -38.31 -5.62 28.67
C TRP A 400 -37.92 -4.53 27.69
N ARG A 401 -38.23 -3.29 28.08
CA ARG A 401 -37.83 -2.07 27.40
C ARG A 401 -37.26 -1.11 28.43
N PHE A 402 -36.09 -0.57 28.12
CA PHE A 402 -35.32 0.36 28.91
C PHE A 402 -35.13 1.65 28.10
N GLY A 403 -35.80 2.70 28.53
CA GLY A 403 -35.67 4.03 27.95
C GLY A 403 -34.86 4.95 28.86
N ILE A 404 -33.95 5.73 28.29
CA ILE A 404 -33.35 6.88 28.97
C ILE A 404 -33.98 8.14 28.44
N PHE A 405 -34.38 8.99 29.37
CA PHE A 405 -35.04 10.24 29.08
C PHE A 405 -34.24 11.40 29.65
N LYS A 406 -34.00 12.41 28.83
CA LYS A 406 -33.51 13.72 29.25
C LYS A 406 -34.71 14.57 29.68
N LYS A 407 -34.74 14.98 30.94
CA LYS A 407 -35.70 15.98 31.44
C LYS A 407 -35.36 17.34 30.82
N ILE A 408 -36.32 17.98 30.15
CA ILE A 408 -36.14 19.30 29.54
C ILE A 408 -36.70 20.40 30.44
N ASP A 409 -37.86 20.13 31.07
CA ASP A 409 -38.51 21.04 32.01
C ASP A 409 -39.34 20.22 33.04
N ASN A 410 -40.25 20.87 33.77
CA ASN A 410 -41.14 20.18 34.70
C ASN A 410 -42.12 19.25 33.97
N ASN A 411 -41.86 17.95 34.10
CA ASN A 411 -42.61 16.84 33.53
C ASN A 411 -42.52 16.65 32.01
N ASN A 412 -41.76 17.46 31.26
CA ASN A 412 -41.39 17.09 29.88
C ASN A 412 -40.03 16.38 29.80
N PHE A 413 -40.04 15.30 29.04
CA PHE A 413 -38.93 14.37 28.88
C PHE A 413 -38.77 14.06 27.39
N VAL A 414 -37.53 14.11 26.90
CA VAL A 414 -37.18 13.60 25.56
C VAL A 414 -36.39 12.31 25.69
N GLN A 415 -36.83 11.28 24.98
CA GLN A 415 -36.13 10.01 24.94
C GLN A 415 -34.80 10.18 24.20
N VAL A 416 -33.71 9.81 24.85
CA VAL A 416 -32.35 9.85 24.30
C VAL A 416 -31.77 8.45 24.06
N LEU A 417 -32.38 7.43 24.65
CA LEU A 417 -32.07 6.03 24.39
C LEU A 417 -33.35 5.19 24.45
N ASP A 418 -33.47 4.25 23.52
CA ASP A 418 -34.43 3.16 23.59
C ASP A 418 -33.69 1.85 23.37
N LYS A 419 -33.76 0.95 24.35
CA LYS A 419 -33.21 -0.40 24.24
C LYS A 419 -34.21 -1.37 24.81
N GLY A 420 -34.43 -2.48 24.13
CA GLY A 420 -35.26 -3.56 24.65
C GLY A 420 -34.66 -4.89 24.30
N ASN A 421 -35.16 -5.93 24.93
CA ASN A 421 -34.91 -7.28 24.46
C ASN A 421 -36.14 -8.14 24.70
N GLY A 422 -36.28 -9.18 23.86
CA GLY A 422 -37.21 -10.25 24.13
C GLY A 422 -36.70 -11.12 25.29
N ASN A 423 -37.53 -12.07 25.70
CA ASN A 423 -37.09 -13.15 26.59
C ASN A 423 -35.96 -13.94 25.89
N GLN A 424 -34.81 -14.07 26.56
CA GLN A 424 -33.59 -14.70 26.04
C GLN A 424 -33.36 -16.14 26.57
N ALA A 425 -34.14 -16.61 27.54
CA ALA A 425 -33.94 -17.92 28.15
C ALA A 425 -35.26 -18.72 28.23
N CYS A 426 -35.51 -19.59 27.25
CA CYS A 426 -36.59 -20.60 27.29
C CYS A 426 -36.10 -21.94 27.93
N ASN A 427 -35.39 -21.91 29.07
CA ASN A 427 -34.81 -23.11 29.69
C ASN A 427 -35.40 -23.46 31.07
N ARG A 428 -36.60 -24.08 31.09
CA ARG A 428 -37.07 -25.16 32.01
C ARG A 428 -38.54 -25.53 31.67
N PRO A 429 -38.99 -26.76 31.94
CA PRO A 429 -39.90 -27.49 31.05
C PRO A 429 -41.34 -26.94 31.10
N GLU A 430 -41.82 -26.45 29.95
CA GLU A 430 -43.21 -26.19 29.50
C GLU A 430 -44.22 -25.49 30.44
N PRO A 431 -45.00 -24.50 29.94
CA PRO A 431 -45.97 -24.71 28.85
C PRO A 431 -45.84 -23.69 27.68
N PRO A 432 -46.66 -23.83 26.60
CA PRO A 432 -46.24 -23.61 25.22
C PRO A 432 -46.36 -22.14 24.79
N TYR A 433 -45.63 -21.80 23.73
CA TYR A 433 -45.53 -20.48 23.08
C TYR A 433 -44.53 -19.51 23.71
N CYS A 434 -43.25 -19.64 23.34
CA CYS A 434 -42.32 -18.50 23.40
C CYS A 434 -42.81 -17.47 22.36
N PHE A 435 -43.30 -16.31 22.83
CA PHE A 435 -43.67 -15.20 21.94
C PHE A 435 -42.41 -14.63 21.27
N LYS A 436 -42.23 -14.92 19.98
CA LYS A 436 -41.22 -14.29 19.10
C LYS A 436 -41.69 -12.88 18.71
N SER A 437 -41.72 -11.95 19.64
CA SER A 437 -41.93 -10.54 19.29
C SER A 437 -41.16 -9.65 20.25
N GLY A 438 -39.90 -9.40 19.92
CA GLY A 438 -39.09 -8.34 20.49
C GLY A 438 -38.91 -7.22 19.46
N LEU A 439 -38.70 -5.98 19.93
CA LEU A 439 -38.54 -4.77 19.10
C LEU A 439 -37.26 -4.74 18.26
N ASP A 440 -36.30 -5.64 18.53
CA ASP A 440 -35.08 -5.84 17.74
C ASP A 440 -34.95 -7.34 17.42
N GLU A 441 -35.57 -7.83 16.34
CA GLU A 441 -35.21 -9.12 15.70
C GLU A 441 -33.90 -9.00 14.89
N GLY A 442 -32.90 -8.38 15.50
CA GLY A 442 -31.61 -8.09 14.88
C GLY A 442 -30.56 -7.82 15.94
N GLY A 443 -30.00 -8.89 16.47
CA GLY A 443 -28.82 -8.90 17.33
C GLY A 443 -28.02 -10.14 17.07
#